data_AF-A0A9N8HP12-F1
#
_entry.id   AF-A0A9N8HP12-F1
#
_cell.length_a   1.000
_cell.length_b   1.000
_cell.length_c   1.000
_cell.angle_alpha   90.00
_cell.angle_beta   90.00
_cell.angle_gamma   90.00
#
_symmetry.space_group_name_H-M   'P 1'
#
loop_
_entity.id
_entity.type
_entity.pdbx_description
1 polymer ?
#
loop_
_entity_poly.entity_id
_entity_poly.type
_entity_poly.pdbx_seq_one_letter_code
_entity_poly.pdbx_strand_id
1 'polypeptide(L)'
;MMIRSSSFSCLIGLLLVSALHYAAACCTSADCRSGQTCLGAPDSCTNPNAPFNVGRCGTVSVSSCFSKNSIVDVLGKGPTPMQSLKVGDKILTGDSGYETVYAFGHWDDVSKTDFLEIEARIETGASGESQKTTFLQVTRDHLLYVHDRSFVPAIAVKVGDVIGTESAEQRAIVKTIRSVKETGLYAPLTPSGTLLVDGLKASCYVSLQEGLPENLELNGIPLVSQHLFSHWALSPIRLLCLGVSPSLCENRNTLDKENGYAWFTKLGFSIVDTLESFHNRSALQYTLAVAFAAFFGVFRGLEIVFGPLLAPTAVLAAAVLGRSLFKSKK
;
A
#
# COMPACT_ATOMS: atom_id res chain seq x y z
N MET A 1 -10.08 6.31 73.19
CA MET A 1 -10.16 7.73 72.80
C MET A 1 -10.22 7.77 71.27
N MET A 2 -11.41 7.52 70.67
CA MET A 2 -12.28 8.52 69.98
C MET A 2 -11.55 9.20 68.80
N ILE A 3 -11.67 8.74 67.53
CA ILE A 3 -12.72 8.93 66.48
C ILE A 3 -12.96 10.38 66.01
N ARG A 4 -12.65 10.65 64.71
CA ARG A 4 -13.47 11.29 63.62
C ARG A 4 -12.50 11.80 62.53
N SER A 5 -12.50 11.43 61.23
CA SER A 5 -13.48 11.17 60.13
C SER A 5 -13.53 12.34 59.11
N SER A 6 -13.72 11.99 57.83
CA SER A 6 -14.00 12.80 56.60
C SER A 6 -12.79 13.18 55.71
N SER A 7 -12.73 13.02 54.38
CA SER A 7 -13.63 12.44 53.36
C SER A 7 -12.87 12.19 52.02
N PHE A 8 -13.39 11.23 51.25
CA PHE A 8 -13.27 10.86 49.82
C PHE A 8 -12.67 11.81 48.75
N SER A 9 -12.03 11.15 47.76
CA SER A 9 -11.91 11.47 46.30
C SER A 9 -11.07 12.66 45.83
N CYS A 10 -10.03 12.42 45.02
CA CYS A 10 -10.10 12.60 43.56
C CYS A 10 -8.80 12.20 42.84
N LEU A 11 -8.96 11.46 41.76
CA LEU A 11 -7.99 11.12 40.73
C LEU A 11 -7.56 12.36 39.92
N ILE A 12 -6.37 12.26 39.29
CA ILE A 12 -5.96 12.90 38.03
C ILE A 12 -5.78 14.43 38.04
N GLY A 13 -4.54 14.88 37.86
CA GLY A 13 -4.21 16.30 37.68
C GLY A 13 -2.85 16.55 37.04
N LEU A 14 -2.89 16.74 35.71
CA LEU A 14 -2.01 17.56 34.86
C LEU A 14 -0.53 17.20 34.73
N LEU A 15 -0.06 16.74 33.56
CA LEU A 15 0.17 17.53 32.32
C LEU A 15 1.18 18.66 32.54
N LEU A 16 2.42 18.45 32.09
CA LEU A 16 3.30 19.46 31.47
C LEU A 16 4.64 18.79 31.08
N VAL A 17 4.68 18.16 29.92
CA VAL A 17 5.90 18.13 29.10
C VAL A 17 5.49 18.48 27.68
N SER A 18 5.56 19.78 27.40
CA SER A 18 5.55 20.34 26.05
C SER A 18 6.87 19.98 25.36
N ALA A 19 6.82 19.18 24.30
CA ALA A 19 7.89 19.13 23.31
C ALA A 19 7.40 18.57 21.96
N LEU A 20 7.38 19.48 20.99
CA LEU A 20 7.37 19.28 19.54
C LEU A 20 6.12 18.67 18.87
N HIS A 21 5.35 19.60 18.31
CA HIS A 21 4.39 19.39 17.24
C HIS A 21 5.04 18.74 16.02
N TYR A 22 4.50 17.61 15.60
CA TYR A 22 4.48 17.19 14.19
C TYR A 22 3.03 16.89 13.83
N ALA A 23 2.20 17.94 13.81
CA ALA A 23 0.96 17.88 13.06
C ALA A 23 1.34 18.25 11.62
N ALA A 24 1.41 17.26 10.73
CA ALA A 24 1.24 17.53 9.30
C ALA A 24 -0.22 17.97 9.10
N ALA A 25 -0.51 19.23 9.47
CA ALA A 25 -1.82 19.82 9.32
C ALA A 25 -2.02 20.16 7.84
N CYS A 26 -2.76 19.33 7.12
CA CYS A 26 -3.22 19.67 5.78
C CYS A 26 -4.24 20.82 5.89
N CYS A 27 -3.98 21.92 5.18
CA CYS A 27 -4.88 23.07 5.12
C CYS A 27 -6.06 22.81 4.19
N THR A 28 -7.29 23.09 4.64
CA THR A 28 -8.47 23.07 3.78
C THR A 28 -8.61 24.37 2.98
N SER A 29 -9.48 24.37 1.96
CA SER A 29 -9.85 25.59 1.24
C SER A 29 -10.53 26.66 2.11
N ALA A 30 -11.08 26.28 3.27
CA ALA A 30 -11.61 27.22 4.24
C ALA A 30 -10.49 27.91 5.04
N ASP A 31 -9.38 27.20 5.29
CA ASP A 31 -8.23 27.70 6.05
C ASP A 31 -7.40 28.73 5.26
N CYS A 32 -7.22 28.54 3.93
CA CYS A 32 -6.63 29.61 3.10
C CYS A 32 -7.54 30.85 3.03
N ARG A 33 -8.89 30.72 3.08
CA ARG A 33 -9.81 31.87 3.04
C ARG A 33 -9.83 32.69 4.34
N SER A 34 -9.44 32.07 5.46
CA SER A 34 -9.40 32.71 6.78
C SER A 34 -8.04 33.34 7.12
N GLY A 35 -7.06 33.27 6.21
CA GLY A 35 -5.76 33.97 6.33
C GLY A 35 -4.74 33.27 7.24
N GLN A 36 -4.87 31.97 7.48
CA GLN A 36 -3.88 31.21 8.25
C GLN A 36 -2.66 30.81 7.42
N THR A 37 -1.47 30.78 8.05
CA THR A 37 -0.21 30.36 7.41
C THR A 37 -0.05 28.84 7.43
N CYS A 38 0.02 28.20 6.27
CA CYS A 38 0.20 26.75 6.11
C CYS A 38 1.70 26.38 6.09
N LEU A 39 2.13 25.46 6.95
CA LEU A 39 3.49 24.91 6.93
C LEU A 39 3.62 23.87 5.81
N GLY A 40 4.51 24.14 4.84
CA GLY A 40 4.84 23.19 3.75
C GLY A 40 4.56 23.69 2.32
N ALA A 41 3.84 24.81 2.15
CA ALA A 41 3.60 25.41 0.83
C ALA A 41 3.41 26.94 0.93
N PRO A 42 4.49 27.72 1.15
CA PRO A 42 4.42 29.16 1.43
C PRO A 42 3.80 30.00 0.28
N ASP A 43 3.81 29.49 -0.95
CA ASP A 43 3.39 30.25 -2.14
C ASP A 43 1.95 29.94 -2.61
N SER A 44 1.25 29.03 -1.94
CA SER A 44 -0.01 28.45 -2.46
C SER A 44 -1.28 29.26 -2.14
N CYS A 45 -1.28 30.09 -1.09
CA CYS A 45 -2.44 30.96 -0.79
C CYS A 45 -2.29 32.40 -1.36
N THR A 46 -1.22 32.72 -2.12
CA THR A 46 -0.93 34.12 -2.57
C THR A 46 -1.29 34.43 -4.02
N ASN A 47 -1.63 33.45 -4.86
CA ASN A 47 -1.97 33.69 -6.27
C ASN A 47 -3.40 33.23 -6.63
N PRO A 48 -4.36 34.15 -6.79
CA PRO A 48 -5.74 33.81 -7.18
C PRO A 48 -5.88 33.30 -8.63
N ASN A 49 -4.83 33.40 -9.45
CA ASN A 49 -4.81 32.98 -10.86
C ASN A 49 -3.79 31.84 -11.13
N ALA A 50 -3.15 31.26 -10.11
CA ALA A 50 -2.32 30.07 -10.32
C ALA A 50 -3.21 28.90 -10.75
N PRO A 51 -2.82 28.09 -11.76
CA PRO A 51 -3.50 26.83 -12.03
C PRO A 51 -3.46 26.00 -10.74
N PHE A 52 -4.63 25.62 -10.26
CA PHE A 52 -4.86 25.02 -8.95
C PHE A 52 -4.21 23.62 -8.88
N ASN A 53 -2.90 23.58 -8.67
CA ASN A 53 -2.09 22.39 -8.36
C ASN A 53 -1.52 22.51 -6.94
N VAL A 54 -2.32 23.03 -6.02
CA VAL A 54 -2.14 22.78 -4.60
C VAL A 54 -2.83 21.45 -4.36
N GLY A 55 -2.10 20.44 -3.90
CA GLY A 55 -2.69 19.21 -3.41
C GLY A 55 -3.87 19.57 -2.53
N ARG A 56 -5.07 19.20 -2.95
CA ARG A 56 -6.24 19.33 -2.08
C ARG A 56 -5.87 18.60 -0.79
N CYS A 57 -6.11 19.24 0.35
CA CYS A 57 -6.48 18.47 1.54
C CYS A 57 -7.75 17.68 1.14
N GLY A 58 -7.56 16.44 0.69
CA GLY A 58 -8.55 15.67 -0.04
C GLY A 58 -8.25 15.49 -1.53
N THR A 59 -7.10 14.92 -1.85
CA THR A 59 -6.94 13.70 -2.67
C THR A 59 -5.46 13.36 -2.56
N VAL A 60 -5.10 12.33 -1.79
CA VAL A 60 -3.78 11.73 -1.94
C VAL A 60 -3.72 11.29 -3.40
N SER A 61 -2.96 12.00 -4.24
CA SER A 61 -2.66 11.50 -5.58
C SER A 61 -1.65 10.40 -5.39
N VAL A 62 -2.09 9.26 -4.86
CA VAL A 62 -1.32 8.01 -4.79
C VAL A 62 -1.23 7.45 -6.21
N SER A 63 -0.59 8.20 -7.12
CA SER A 63 -0.07 7.65 -8.36
C SER A 63 1.11 6.78 -7.95
N SER A 64 0.81 5.56 -7.53
CA SER A 64 1.77 4.65 -6.94
C SER A 64 1.92 3.40 -7.77
N CYS A 65 2.92 3.40 -8.64
CA CYS A 65 3.03 2.52 -9.80
C CYS A 65 4.48 2.35 -10.26
N PHE A 66 4.66 1.39 -11.14
CA PHE A 66 5.88 1.19 -11.92
C PHE A 66 5.78 1.88 -13.28
N SER A 67 6.94 2.24 -13.83
CA SER A 67 7.07 2.76 -15.19
C SER A 67 6.69 1.70 -16.22
N LYS A 68 6.21 2.13 -17.39
CA LYS A 68 5.88 1.24 -18.52
C LYS A 68 7.05 0.36 -18.97
N ASN A 69 8.27 0.87 -18.80
CA ASN A 69 9.52 0.23 -19.25
C ASN A 69 10.12 -0.71 -18.20
N SER A 70 9.64 -0.66 -16.95
CA SER A 70 10.11 -1.57 -15.90
C SER A 70 9.86 -3.02 -16.30
N ILE A 71 10.83 -3.88 -16.01
CA ILE A 71 10.85 -5.26 -16.49
C ILE A 71 10.44 -6.22 -15.38
N VAL A 72 9.53 -7.13 -15.68
CA VAL A 72 9.21 -8.30 -14.85
C VAL A 72 9.60 -9.56 -15.62
N ASP A 73 9.99 -10.63 -14.91
CA ASP A 73 10.17 -11.93 -15.56
C ASP A 73 8.83 -12.68 -15.58
N VAL A 74 8.36 -13.04 -16.79
CA VAL A 74 7.12 -13.78 -16.99
C VAL A 74 7.43 -15.23 -17.37
N LEU A 75 6.86 -16.19 -16.63
CA LEU A 75 7.06 -17.61 -16.85
C LEU A 75 6.75 -18.00 -18.31
N GLY A 76 7.75 -18.54 -19.01
CA GLY A 76 7.64 -18.97 -20.40
C GLY A 76 7.75 -17.85 -21.45
N LYS A 77 7.83 -16.58 -21.03
CA LYS A 77 8.10 -15.43 -21.93
C LYS A 77 9.42 -14.73 -21.62
N GLY A 78 9.92 -14.85 -20.39
CA GLY A 78 11.13 -14.18 -19.92
C GLY A 78 10.91 -12.69 -19.62
N PRO A 79 11.97 -11.86 -19.71
CA PRO A 79 11.91 -10.43 -19.43
C PRO A 79 10.84 -9.72 -20.26
N THR A 80 9.86 -9.14 -19.58
CA THR A 80 8.68 -8.50 -20.19
C THR A 80 8.48 -7.11 -19.61
N PRO A 81 8.31 -6.05 -20.42
CA PRO A 81 8.02 -4.72 -19.92
C PRO A 81 6.62 -4.65 -19.30
N MET A 82 6.46 -3.83 -18.26
CA MET A 82 5.24 -3.70 -17.47
C MET A 82 4.00 -3.43 -18.33
N GLN A 83 4.13 -2.60 -19.36
CA GLN A 83 3.04 -2.29 -20.31
C GLN A 83 2.53 -3.49 -21.13
N SER A 84 3.33 -4.55 -21.25
CA SER A 84 2.97 -5.76 -22.00
C SER A 84 2.41 -6.87 -21.10
N LEU A 85 2.41 -6.65 -19.79
CA LEU A 85 1.93 -7.59 -18.80
C LEU A 85 0.41 -7.71 -18.86
N LYS A 86 -0.11 -8.92 -18.67
CA LYS A 86 -1.55 -9.19 -18.71
C LYS A 86 -2.02 -9.93 -17.46
N VAL A 87 -3.28 -9.69 -17.07
CA VAL A 87 -3.94 -10.55 -16.08
C VAL A 87 -3.89 -12.00 -16.56
N GLY A 88 -3.49 -12.90 -15.68
CA GLY A 88 -3.26 -14.32 -15.99
C GLY A 88 -1.78 -14.68 -16.20
N ASP A 89 -0.93 -13.72 -16.59
CA ASP A 89 0.52 -13.97 -16.69
C ASP A 89 1.08 -14.34 -15.31
N LYS A 90 2.04 -15.27 -15.28
CA LYS A 90 2.75 -15.66 -14.05
C LYS A 90 4.08 -14.93 -14.00
N ILE A 91 4.29 -14.09 -13.00
CA ILE A 91 5.52 -13.29 -12.83
C ILE A 91 6.32 -13.75 -11.62
N LEU A 92 7.63 -13.57 -11.68
CA LEU A 92 8.54 -13.84 -10.57
C LEU A 92 8.30 -12.86 -9.40
N THR A 93 8.11 -13.38 -8.18
CA THR A 93 7.78 -12.59 -7.00
C THR A 93 8.80 -12.65 -5.86
N GLY A 94 9.97 -13.23 -6.13
CA GLY A 94 11.03 -13.49 -5.15
C GLY A 94 10.84 -14.87 -4.54
N ASP A 95 10.81 -14.95 -3.21
CA ASP A 95 10.82 -16.20 -2.44
C ASP A 95 9.64 -17.15 -2.77
N SER A 96 8.53 -16.62 -3.30
CA SER A 96 7.34 -17.41 -3.66
C SER A 96 7.40 -17.98 -5.10
N GLY A 97 8.47 -17.72 -5.84
CA GLY A 97 8.61 -18.16 -7.23
C GLY A 97 7.70 -17.38 -8.18
N TYR A 98 7.04 -18.08 -9.11
CA TYR A 98 6.15 -17.45 -10.08
C TYR A 98 4.69 -17.47 -9.64
N GLU A 99 4.06 -16.31 -9.60
CA GLU A 99 2.65 -16.16 -9.24
C GLU A 99 1.84 -15.43 -10.30
N THR A 100 0.56 -15.75 -10.39
CA THR A 100 -0.34 -15.15 -11.37
C THR A 100 -0.68 -13.70 -11.02
N VAL A 101 -0.52 -12.79 -11.97
CA VAL A 101 -1.09 -11.44 -11.92
C VAL A 101 -2.61 -11.58 -11.98
N TYR A 102 -3.28 -11.37 -10.85
CA TYR A 102 -4.73 -11.61 -10.74
C TYR A 102 -5.57 -10.38 -11.08
N ALA A 103 -4.98 -9.19 -11.02
CA ALA A 103 -5.61 -7.91 -11.35
C ALA A 103 -4.53 -6.83 -11.52
N PHE A 104 -4.94 -5.66 -12.02
CA PHE A 104 -4.18 -4.42 -11.89
C PHE A 104 -4.95 -3.45 -10.98
N GLY A 105 -4.25 -2.84 -10.02
CA GLY A 105 -4.81 -1.79 -9.15
C GLY A 105 -4.90 -0.44 -9.86
N HIS A 106 -3.99 -0.20 -10.81
CA HIS A 106 -3.92 0.98 -11.68
C HIS A 106 -3.28 0.57 -13.01
N TRP A 107 -3.81 1.09 -14.11
CA TRP A 107 -3.25 1.01 -15.45
C TRP A 107 -3.60 2.28 -16.21
N ASP A 108 -2.58 3.06 -16.57
CA ASP A 108 -2.74 4.29 -17.34
C ASP A 108 -1.56 4.42 -18.30
N ASP A 109 -1.80 4.40 -19.60
CA ASP A 109 -0.74 4.44 -20.63
C ASP A 109 -0.29 5.88 -20.97
N VAL A 110 -1.01 6.91 -20.52
CA VAL A 110 -0.88 8.29 -21.02
C VAL A 110 -0.44 9.30 -19.97
N SER A 111 -0.64 9.02 -18.69
CA SER A 111 -0.23 9.91 -17.61
C SER A 111 1.30 10.11 -17.58
N LYS A 112 1.71 11.38 -17.54
CA LYS A 112 3.10 11.77 -17.28
C LYS A 112 3.31 11.92 -15.78
N THR A 113 4.30 11.22 -15.25
CA THR A 113 4.52 11.14 -13.80
C THR A 113 6.00 11.31 -13.46
N ASP A 114 6.26 11.93 -12.31
CA ASP A 114 7.59 11.98 -11.72
C ASP A 114 7.87 10.65 -10.98
N PHE A 115 8.83 9.89 -11.50
CA PHE A 115 9.34 8.68 -10.89
C PHE A 115 10.63 8.98 -10.12
N LEU A 116 10.90 8.17 -9.10
CA LEU A 116 12.25 7.96 -8.58
C LEU A 116 12.90 6.85 -9.41
N GLU A 117 14.01 7.17 -10.04
CA GLU A 117 14.89 6.18 -10.65
C GLU A 117 15.97 5.81 -9.65
N ILE A 118 15.93 4.56 -9.20
CA ILE A 118 16.85 3.98 -8.23
C ILE A 118 17.84 3.12 -9.01
N GLU A 119 19.09 3.55 -9.06
CA GLU A 119 20.20 2.73 -9.55
C GLU A 119 20.68 1.82 -8.42
N ALA A 120 20.64 0.51 -8.64
CA ALA A 120 21.15 -0.48 -7.70
C ALA A 120 22.20 -1.37 -8.37
N ARG A 121 23.22 -1.74 -7.61
CA ARG A 121 24.21 -2.75 -8.01
C ARG A 121 23.87 -4.05 -7.31
N ILE A 122 23.45 -5.05 -8.09
CA ILE A 122 23.22 -6.41 -7.62
C ILE A 122 24.57 -7.13 -7.60
N GLU A 123 24.99 -7.55 -6.41
CA GLU A 123 26.21 -8.31 -6.17
C GLU A 123 25.82 -9.76 -5.84
N THR A 124 26.45 -10.73 -6.52
CA THR A 124 26.20 -12.16 -6.33
C THR A 124 27.46 -12.87 -5.80
N GLY A 125 27.28 -13.76 -4.82
CA GLY A 125 28.37 -14.54 -4.21
C GLY A 125 28.99 -13.83 -2.99
N ALA A 126 29.66 -14.61 -2.13
CA ALA A 126 30.17 -14.13 -0.83
C ALA A 126 31.16 -12.95 -0.91
N SER A 127 31.77 -12.74 -2.08
CA SER A 127 32.75 -11.69 -2.37
C SER A 127 32.33 -10.76 -3.53
N GLY A 128 31.07 -10.84 -3.99
CA GLY A 128 30.57 -10.01 -5.10
C GLY A 128 31.24 -10.33 -6.45
N GLU A 129 31.51 -11.61 -6.71
CA GLU A 129 32.20 -12.13 -7.90
C GLU A 129 31.52 -11.71 -9.21
N SER A 130 30.20 -11.52 -9.17
CA SER A 130 29.43 -10.96 -10.28
C SER A 130 28.66 -9.73 -9.84
N GLN A 131 28.68 -8.70 -10.68
CA GLN A 131 28.00 -7.43 -10.43
C GLN A 131 27.16 -7.04 -11.64
N LYS A 132 25.89 -6.69 -11.41
CA LYS A 132 24.98 -6.18 -12.43
C LYS A 132 24.36 -4.88 -11.93
N THR A 133 24.43 -3.83 -12.73
CA THR A 133 23.68 -2.59 -12.46
C THR A 133 22.25 -2.73 -13.01
N THR A 134 21.28 -2.27 -12.23
CA THR A 134 19.87 -2.20 -12.61
C THR A 134 19.29 -0.84 -12.24
N PHE A 135 18.19 -0.48 -12.91
CA PHE A 135 17.50 0.80 -12.71
C PHE A 135 16.02 0.50 -12.52
N LEU A 136 15.50 0.84 -11.34
CA LEU A 136 14.08 0.72 -11.04
C LEU A 136 13.44 2.11 -11.10
N GLN A 137 12.45 2.28 -11.95
CA GLN A 137 11.64 3.50 -12.03
C GLN A 137 10.31 3.28 -11.32
N VAL A 138 10.17 3.91 -10.16
CA VAL A 138 9.02 3.73 -9.30
C VAL A 138 8.57 5.05 -8.68
N THR A 139 7.27 5.22 -8.52
CA THR A 139 6.68 6.41 -7.89
C THR A 139 7.06 6.51 -6.41
N ARG A 140 7.04 7.73 -5.87
CA ARG A 140 7.54 8.09 -4.53
C ARG A 140 6.99 7.22 -3.39
N ASP A 141 5.70 6.90 -3.42
CA ASP A 141 5.02 6.20 -2.31
C ASP A 141 4.94 4.69 -2.50
N HIS A 142 5.51 4.14 -3.57
CA HIS A 142 5.49 2.69 -3.79
C HIS A 142 6.39 1.97 -2.79
N LEU A 143 5.96 0.82 -2.27
CA LEU A 143 6.71 0.14 -1.22
C LEU A 143 7.78 -0.80 -1.80
N LEU A 144 9.03 -0.63 -1.37
CA LEU A 144 10.18 -1.46 -1.71
C LEU A 144 10.65 -2.24 -0.49
N TYR A 145 11.06 -3.50 -0.67
CA TYR A 145 11.61 -4.30 0.42
C TYR A 145 13.07 -3.93 0.65
N VAL A 146 13.38 -3.33 1.79
CA VAL A 146 14.75 -3.03 2.19
C VAL A 146 15.18 -3.99 3.30
N HIS A 147 16.34 -4.63 3.12
CA HIS A 147 16.94 -5.51 4.12
C HIS A 147 17.11 -4.79 5.47
N ASP A 148 17.02 -5.56 6.56
CA ASP A 148 17.10 -5.11 7.96
C ASP A 148 16.01 -4.11 8.41
N ARG A 149 15.05 -3.83 7.52
CA ARG A 149 13.85 -3.02 7.76
C ARG A 149 12.62 -3.83 7.38
N SER A 150 11.87 -3.36 6.39
CA SER A 150 10.69 -4.01 5.83
C SER A 150 10.36 -3.37 4.48
N PHE A 151 9.08 -3.40 4.10
CA PHE A 151 8.52 -2.58 3.04
C PHE A 151 8.48 -1.11 3.45
N VAL A 152 9.28 -0.28 2.77
CA VAL A 152 9.36 1.17 2.95
C VAL A 152 8.94 1.90 1.67
N PRO A 153 8.35 3.11 1.75
CA PRO A 153 8.11 3.94 0.57
C PRO A 153 9.41 4.23 -0.18
N ALA A 154 9.37 4.28 -1.51
CA ALA A 154 10.55 4.54 -2.34
C ALA A 154 11.25 5.86 -1.99
N ILE A 155 10.50 6.88 -1.55
CA ILE A 155 11.06 8.15 -1.08
C ILE A 155 11.89 8.04 0.21
N ALA A 156 11.68 6.99 1.01
CA ALA A 156 12.43 6.73 2.24
C ALA A 156 13.72 5.90 2.00
N VAL A 157 13.92 5.40 0.76
CA VAL A 157 15.13 4.71 0.36
C VAL A 157 16.29 5.68 0.22
N LYS A 158 17.48 5.26 0.67
CA LYS A 158 18.71 6.05 0.69
C LYS A 158 19.82 5.33 -0.06
N VAL A 159 20.79 6.10 -0.54
CA VAL A 159 22.05 5.54 -1.08
C VAL A 159 22.72 4.71 0.01
N GLY A 160 23.14 3.50 -0.35
CA GLY A 160 23.71 2.51 0.57
C GLY A 160 22.70 1.50 1.13
N ASP A 161 21.38 1.75 1.01
CA ASP A 161 20.37 0.76 1.36
C ASP A 161 20.52 -0.50 0.49
N VAL A 162 20.13 -1.65 1.04
CA VAL A 162 20.14 -2.92 0.32
C VAL A 162 18.71 -3.35 0.05
N ILE A 163 18.31 -3.33 -1.22
CA ILE A 163 16.97 -3.76 -1.65
C ILE A 163 16.98 -5.28 -1.84
N GLY A 164 15.88 -5.94 -1.49
CA GLY A 164 15.73 -7.37 -1.72
C GLY A 164 15.78 -7.74 -3.20
N THR A 165 16.17 -8.97 -3.49
CA THR A 165 16.25 -9.52 -4.85
C THR A 165 15.58 -10.90 -4.89
N GLU A 166 15.80 -11.68 -5.95
CA GLU A 166 15.29 -13.05 -6.07
C GLU A 166 15.87 -14.00 -5.01
N SER A 167 17.15 -13.84 -4.70
CA SER A 167 17.92 -14.77 -3.89
C SER A 167 18.49 -14.05 -2.67
N ALA A 168 18.45 -14.68 -1.50
CA ALA A 168 18.99 -14.10 -0.28
C ALA A 168 20.52 -13.91 -0.35
N GLU A 169 21.19 -14.63 -1.25
CA GLU A 169 22.61 -14.55 -1.54
C GLU A 169 22.98 -13.35 -2.43
N GLN A 170 21.98 -12.67 -3.01
CA GLN A 170 22.17 -11.47 -3.82
C GLN A 170 21.89 -10.21 -3.00
N ARG A 171 22.75 -9.20 -3.14
CA ARG A 171 22.59 -7.89 -2.48
C ARG A 171 22.46 -6.79 -3.51
N ALA A 172 21.32 -6.10 -3.56
CA ALA A 172 21.13 -4.94 -4.43
C ALA A 172 21.41 -3.63 -3.67
N ILE A 173 22.63 -3.13 -3.75
CA ILE A 173 23.04 -1.91 -3.05
C ILE A 173 22.67 -0.68 -3.87
N VAL A 174 21.86 0.21 -3.30
CA VAL A 174 21.47 1.48 -3.92
C VAL A 174 22.70 2.38 -4.07
N LYS A 175 22.95 2.83 -5.30
CA LYS A 175 24.08 3.70 -5.65
C LYS A 175 23.66 5.14 -5.88
N THR A 176 22.57 5.35 -6.61
CA THR A 176 22.03 6.69 -6.89
C THR A 176 20.51 6.68 -6.88
N ILE A 177 19.93 7.84 -6.57
CA ILE A 177 18.48 8.07 -6.64
C ILE A 177 18.30 9.43 -7.30
N ARG A 178 17.50 9.48 -8.37
CA ARG A 178 17.17 10.72 -9.08
C ARG A 178 15.71 10.76 -9.48
N SER A 179 15.17 11.95 -9.69
CA SER A 179 13.83 12.10 -10.25
C SER A 179 13.90 12.08 -11.78
N VAL A 180 13.01 11.31 -12.41
CA VAL A 180 12.84 11.25 -13.87
C VAL A 180 11.37 11.40 -14.21
N LYS A 181 11.06 12.05 -15.34
CA LYS A 181 9.69 12.11 -15.87
C LYS A 181 9.49 11.03 -16.90
N GLU A 182 8.52 10.17 -16.70
CA GLU A 182 8.13 9.13 -17.66
C GLU A 182 6.63 9.09 -17.87
N THR A 183 6.20 8.40 -18.92
CA THR A 183 4.78 8.20 -19.23
C THR A 183 4.38 6.75 -18.94
N GLY A 184 3.22 6.57 -18.33
CA GLY A 184 2.62 5.28 -18.09
C GLY A 184 2.77 4.81 -16.64
N LEU A 185 1.68 4.33 -16.04
CA LEU A 185 1.57 3.89 -14.65
C LEU A 185 0.90 2.51 -14.59
N TYR A 186 1.57 1.55 -13.97
CA TYR A 186 1.08 0.18 -13.85
C TYR A 186 1.29 -0.35 -12.44
N ALA A 187 0.25 -0.94 -11.86
CA ALA A 187 0.29 -1.59 -10.55
C ALA A 187 -0.30 -3.00 -10.63
N PRO A 188 0.46 -4.00 -11.10
CA PRO A 188 0.01 -5.40 -11.10
C PRO A 188 -0.09 -5.94 -9.67
N LEU A 189 -1.07 -6.82 -9.45
CA LEU A 189 -1.33 -7.44 -8.16
C LEU A 189 -1.10 -8.95 -8.23
N THR A 190 -0.33 -9.48 -7.27
CA THR A 190 -0.02 -10.91 -7.10
C THR A 190 -0.59 -11.44 -5.77
N PRO A 191 -0.83 -12.75 -5.61
CA PRO A 191 -1.38 -13.35 -4.41
C PRO A 191 -0.56 -13.05 -3.14
N SER A 192 0.77 -13.12 -3.21
CA SER A 192 1.68 -12.73 -2.13
C SER A 192 1.67 -11.22 -1.84
N GLY A 193 1.27 -10.40 -2.80
CA GLY A 193 1.38 -8.94 -2.73
C GLY A 193 2.80 -8.42 -2.94
N THR A 194 3.68 -9.24 -3.52
CA THR A 194 5.05 -8.88 -3.89
C THR A 194 5.34 -9.25 -5.34
N LEU A 195 6.37 -8.62 -5.91
CA LEU A 195 6.86 -8.90 -7.25
C LEU A 195 8.34 -8.51 -7.37
N LEU A 196 9.06 -9.11 -8.32
CA LEU A 196 10.37 -8.59 -8.74
C LEU A 196 10.22 -7.70 -9.95
N VAL A 197 10.73 -6.48 -9.85
CA VAL A 197 10.78 -5.50 -10.93
C VAL A 197 12.21 -5.05 -11.12
N ASP A 198 12.73 -5.18 -12.33
CA ASP A 198 14.13 -4.87 -12.66
C ASP A 198 15.12 -5.64 -11.76
N GLY A 199 14.72 -6.83 -11.28
CA GLY A 199 15.47 -7.69 -10.35
C GLY A 199 15.39 -7.28 -8.88
N LEU A 200 14.61 -6.26 -8.54
CA LEU A 200 14.45 -5.74 -7.18
C LEU A 200 13.07 -6.10 -6.60
N LYS A 201 13.04 -6.48 -5.33
CA LYS A 201 11.83 -6.90 -4.61
C LYS A 201 10.99 -5.71 -4.19
N ALA A 202 9.79 -5.64 -4.73
CA ALA A 202 8.81 -4.61 -4.46
C ALA A 202 7.52 -5.23 -3.91
N SER A 203 6.73 -4.40 -3.24
CA SER A 203 5.34 -4.73 -2.94
C SER A 203 4.46 -4.46 -4.18
N CYS A 204 3.28 -5.07 -4.23
CA CYS A 204 2.18 -4.60 -5.07
C CYS A 204 1.48 -3.34 -4.52
N TYR A 205 1.88 -2.87 -3.33
CA TYR A 205 1.18 -1.86 -2.55
C TYR A 205 2.03 -0.62 -2.28
N VAL A 206 1.40 0.35 -1.63
CA VAL A 206 1.80 1.75 -1.62
C VAL A 206 1.69 2.29 -0.19
N SER A 207 2.40 3.37 0.11
CA SER A 207 2.22 4.13 1.34
C SER A 207 0.82 4.74 1.34
N LEU A 208 0.07 4.47 2.38
CA LEU A 208 -1.24 5.04 2.66
C LEU A 208 -1.12 6.31 3.52
N GLN A 209 -0.01 6.48 4.23
CA GLN A 209 0.28 7.69 5.01
C GLN A 209 1.58 8.32 4.51
N GLU A 210 1.50 9.56 4.04
CA GLU A 210 2.68 10.31 3.59
C GLU A 210 3.62 10.58 4.78
N GLY A 211 4.93 10.39 4.56
CA GLY A 211 5.96 10.71 5.55
C GLY A 211 6.18 9.66 6.64
N LEU A 212 5.38 8.59 6.70
CA LEU A 212 5.61 7.47 7.63
C LEU A 212 6.40 6.32 6.95
N PRO A 213 7.46 5.80 7.58
CA PRO A 213 8.44 4.99 6.87
C PRO A 213 8.04 3.52 6.66
N GLU A 214 7.25 2.90 7.54
CA GLU A 214 7.04 1.43 7.52
C GLU A 214 5.65 1.01 7.97
N ASN A 215 5.22 1.51 9.13
CA ASN A 215 3.96 1.13 9.76
C ASN A 215 2.88 2.17 9.53
N LEU A 216 1.65 1.67 9.42
CA LEU A 216 0.47 2.50 9.57
C LEU A 216 0.39 2.92 11.05
N GLU A 217 0.34 4.23 11.28
CA GLU A 217 0.20 4.80 12.62
C GLU A 217 -1.20 5.38 12.81
N LEU A 218 -1.83 5.05 13.94
CA LEU A 218 -3.07 5.64 14.36
C LEU A 218 -2.86 6.43 15.65
N ASN A 219 -3.02 7.75 15.59
CA ASN A 219 -2.77 8.66 16.71
C ASN A 219 -1.36 8.48 17.33
N GLY A 220 -0.34 8.27 16.48
CA GLY A 220 1.05 8.07 16.90
C GLY A 220 1.37 6.67 17.44
N ILE A 221 0.41 5.74 17.40
CA ILE A 221 0.62 4.35 17.78
C ILE A 221 0.81 3.52 16.51
N PRO A 222 1.97 2.86 16.30
CA PRO A 222 2.16 1.96 15.17
C PRO A 222 1.24 0.73 15.32
N LEU A 223 0.51 0.41 14.26
CA LEU A 223 -0.44 -0.71 14.26
C LEU A 223 0.12 -1.93 13.53
N VAL A 224 0.24 -1.82 12.20
CA VAL A 224 0.70 -2.88 11.29
C VAL A 224 1.47 -2.25 10.14
N SER A 225 2.31 -3.01 9.43
CA SER A 225 2.97 -2.47 8.24
C SER A 225 1.96 -2.06 7.17
N GLN A 226 2.27 -1.00 6.42
CA GLN A 226 1.37 -0.51 5.36
C GLN A 226 1.14 -1.56 4.26
N HIS A 227 2.17 -2.40 4.01
CA HIS A 227 2.06 -3.59 3.17
C HIS A 227 0.99 -4.56 3.70
N LEU A 228 1.06 -4.94 4.98
CA LEU A 228 0.12 -5.91 5.56
C LEU A 228 -1.30 -5.36 5.60
N PHE A 229 -1.47 -4.08 5.91
CA PHE A 229 -2.77 -3.43 5.88
C PHE A 229 -3.41 -3.51 4.50
N SER A 230 -2.69 -3.10 3.46
CA SER A 230 -3.15 -3.16 2.07
C SER A 230 -3.41 -4.61 1.63
N HIS A 231 -2.54 -5.53 2.04
CA HIS A 231 -2.68 -6.95 1.76
C HIS A 231 -3.97 -7.52 2.36
N TRP A 232 -4.31 -7.17 3.60
CA TRP A 232 -5.57 -7.58 4.24
C TRP A 232 -6.79 -6.94 3.58
N ALA A 233 -6.71 -5.64 3.26
CA ALA A 233 -7.77 -4.91 2.57
C ALA A 233 -8.15 -5.59 1.24
N LEU A 234 -7.16 -6.16 0.55
CA LEU A 234 -7.35 -6.83 -0.75
C LEU A 234 -7.63 -8.35 -0.66
N SER A 235 -7.67 -8.95 0.54
CA SER A 235 -8.05 -10.37 0.70
C SER A 235 -9.41 -10.72 0.07
N PRO A 236 -10.50 -9.93 0.26
CA PRO A 236 -11.78 -10.22 -0.37
C PRO A 236 -11.69 -10.19 -1.90
N ILE A 237 -10.89 -9.28 -2.46
CA ILE A 237 -10.67 -9.16 -3.90
C ILE A 237 -9.89 -10.36 -4.43
N ARG A 238 -8.82 -10.79 -3.76
CA ARG A 238 -8.07 -12.00 -4.15
C ARG A 238 -8.96 -13.24 -4.16
N LEU A 239 -9.79 -13.41 -3.13
CA LEU A 239 -10.77 -14.51 -3.06
C LEU A 239 -11.77 -14.48 -4.23
N LEU A 240 -12.25 -13.28 -4.59
CA LEU A 240 -13.16 -13.09 -5.71
C LEU A 240 -12.48 -13.41 -7.05
N CYS A 241 -11.31 -12.82 -7.30
CA CYS A 241 -10.59 -12.95 -8.57
C CYS A 241 -10.10 -14.39 -8.80
N LEU A 242 -9.54 -15.03 -7.78
CA LEU A 242 -8.90 -16.33 -7.93
C LEU A 242 -9.86 -17.50 -7.70
N GLY A 243 -10.76 -17.38 -6.71
CA GLY A 243 -11.63 -18.48 -6.31
C GLY A 243 -13.06 -18.43 -6.87
N VAL A 244 -13.54 -17.27 -7.34
CA VAL A 244 -14.87 -17.14 -7.96
C VAL A 244 -14.77 -17.05 -9.47
N SER A 245 -14.10 -16.03 -10.00
CA SER A 245 -13.86 -15.92 -11.44
C SER A 245 -12.75 -14.91 -11.78
N PRO A 246 -11.71 -15.32 -12.53
CA PRO A 246 -10.68 -14.39 -13.02
C PRO A 246 -11.23 -13.27 -13.89
N SER A 247 -12.34 -13.52 -14.59
CA SER A 247 -12.97 -12.53 -15.47
C SER A 247 -13.44 -11.28 -14.73
N LEU A 248 -13.78 -11.39 -13.44
CA LEU A 248 -14.18 -10.24 -12.62
C LEU A 248 -13.03 -9.25 -12.40
N CYS A 249 -11.80 -9.69 -12.66
CA CYS A 249 -10.58 -8.93 -12.40
C CYS A 249 -9.76 -8.65 -13.66
N GLU A 250 -10.29 -9.00 -14.83
CA GLU A 250 -9.76 -8.55 -16.12
C GLU A 250 -9.86 -7.02 -16.23
N ASN A 251 -8.80 -6.40 -16.76
CA ASN A 251 -8.66 -4.94 -16.91
C ASN A 251 -9.91 -4.26 -17.48
N ARG A 252 -10.53 -4.84 -18.52
CA ARG A 252 -11.74 -4.28 -19.16
C ARG A 252 -12.95 -4.15 -18.23
N ASN A 253 -12.99 -4.93 -17.16
CA ASN A 253 -14.10 -5.02 -16.22
C ASN A 253 -13.83 -4.23 -14.93
N THR A 254 -12.56 -4.02 -14.58
CA THR A 254 -12.17 -3.41 -13.30
C THR A 254 -11.75 -1.97 -13.39
N LEU A 255 -11.05 -1.60 -14.46
CA LEU A 255 -10.39 -0.31 -14.57
C LEU A 255 -11.35 0.77 -15.04
N ASP A 256 -11.28 1.90 -14.37
CA ASP A 256 -11.93 3.11 -14.81
C ASP A 256 -11.29 3.67 -16.07
N LYS A 257 -12.12 4.07 -17.04
CA LYS A 257 -11.63 4.51 -18.36
C LYS A 257 -10.97 5.89 -18.35
N GLU A 258 -11.28 6.73 -17.36
CA GLU A 258 -10.77 8.10 -17.31
C GLU A 258 -9.43 8.17 -16.58
N ASN A 259 -9.29 7.45 -15.47
CA ASN A 259 -8.10 7.56 -14.61
C ASN A 259 -7.33 6.25 -14.42
N GLY A 260 -7.81 5.14 -15.00
CA GLY A 260 -7.10 3.86 -15.00
C GLY A 260 -7.15 3.08 -13.68
N TYR A 261 -7.72 3.61 -12.60
CA TYR A 261 -7.78 2.90 -11.33
C TYR A 261 -8.83 1.82 -11.35
N ALA A 262 -8.52 0.67 -10.74
CA ALA A 262 -9.55 -0.33 -10.49
C ALA A 262 -10.58 0.18 -9.47
N TRP A 263 -11.84 -0.23 -9.63
CA TRP A 263 -12.93 0.18 -8.71
C TRP A 263 -12.61 -0.12 -7.24
N PHE A 264 -11.92 -1.23 -6.95
CA PHE A 264 -11.54 -1.61 -5.59
C PHE A 264 -10.41 -0.75 -5.04
N THR A 265 -9.52 -0.25 -5.90
CA THR A 265 -8.47 0.72 -5.52
C THR A 265 -9.11 2.05 -5.14
N LYS A 266 -10.07 2.53 -5.94
CA LYS A 266 -10.84 3.76 -5.62
C LYS A 266 -11.60 3.63 -4.31
N LEU A 267 -12.21 2.48 -4.05
CA LEU A 267 -12.88 2.19 -2.79
C LEU A 267 -11.89 2.21 -1.62
N GLY A 268 -10.71 1.60 -1.80
CA GLY A 268 -9.62 1.62 -0.81
C GLY A 268 -9.20 3.03 -0.43
N PHE A 269 -8.92 3.89 -1.42
CA PHE A 269 -8.58 5.30 -1.18
C PHE A 269 -9.71 6.04 -0.47
N SER A 270 -10.97 5.81 -0.87
CA SER A 270 -12.13 6.44 -0.21
C SER A 270 -12.23 6.04 1.27
N ILE A 271 -11.89 4.80 1.62
CA ILE A 271 -11.87 4.32 3.01
C ILE A 271 -10.75 5.02 3.78
N VAL A 272 -9.54 5.11 3.23
CA VAL A 272 -8.39 5.77 3.86
C VAL A 272 -8.69 7.26 4.08
N ASP A 273 -9.13 7.97 3.04
CA ASP A 273 -9.53 9.38 3.14
C ASP A 273 -10.61 9.59 4.21
N THR A 274 -11.57 8.67 4.31
CA THR A 274 -12.61 8.71 5.35
C THR A 274 -12.01 8.53 6.75
N LEU A 275 -11.11 7.57 6.94
CA LEU A 275 -10.42 7.35 8.23
C LEU A 275 -9.61 8.57 8.67
N GLU A 276 -8.93 9.22 7.73
CA GLU A 276 -8.13 10.43 7.97
C GLU A 276 -8.99 11.65 8.25
N SER A 277 -10.16 11.78 7.59
CA SER A 277 -11.10 12.87 7.85
C SER A 277 -11.59 12.91 9.30
N PHE A 278 -11.53 11.78 10.02
CA PHE A 278 -11.89 11.66 11.43
C PHE A 278 -10.72 11.82 12.41
N HIS A 279 -9.59 12.42 12.00
CA HIS A 279 -8.41 12.64 12.88
C HIS A 279 -8.73 13.30 14.23
N ASN A 280 -9.74 14.17 14.29
CA ASN A 280 -10.17 14.81 15.54
C ASN A 280 -11.04 13.92 16.46
N ARG A 281 -11.33 12.67 16.06
CA ARG A 281 -12.21 11.75 16.78
C ARG A 281 -11.56 10.39 16.95
N SER A 282 -10.54 10.32 17.81
CA SER A 282 -9.76 9.10 18.06
C SER A 282 -10.62 7.86 18.35
N ALA A 283 -11.66 7.97 19.18
CA ALA A 283 -12.58 6.86 19.47
C ALA A 283 -13.27 6.28 18.23
N LEU A 284 -13.66 7.14 17.28
CA LEU A 284 -14.27 6.70 16.02
C LEU A 284 -13.22 6.01 15.14
N GLN A 285 -12.00 6.53 15.06
CA GLN A 285 -10.94 5.89 14.28
C GLN A 285 -10.58 4.51 14.82
N TYR A 286 -10.47 4.34 16.14
CA TYR A 286 -10.25 3.03 16.75
C TYR A 286 -11.42 2.07 16.47
N THR A 287 -12.66 2.57 16.53
CA THR A 287 -13.84 1.77 16.21
C THR A 287 -13.79 1.29 14.75
N LEU A 288 -13.45 2.18 13.81
CA LEU A 288 -13.32 1.84 12.39
C LEU A 288 -12.15 0.89 12.13
N ALA A 289 -11.02 1.06 12.84
CA ALA A 289 -9.88 0.14 12.74
C ALA A 289 -10.22 -1.28 13.25
N VAL A 290 -10.97 -1.38 14.35
CA VAL A 290 -11.47 -2.68 14.86
C VAL A 290 -12.48 -3.28 13.88
N ALA A 291 -13.40 -2.48 13.32
CA ALA A 291 -14.35 -2.95 12.31
C ALA A 291 -13.64 -3.45 11.03
N PHE A 292 -12.61 -2.73 10.59
CA PHE A 292 -11.75 -3.13 9.47
C PHE A 292 -11.07 -4.48 9.78
N ALA A 293 -10.41 -4.60 10.94
CA ALA A 293 -9.74 -5.83 11.35
C ALA A 293 -10.71 -7.02 11.45
N ALA A 294 -11.92 -6.79 11.97
CA ALA A 294 -12.95 -7.83 12.05
C ALA A 294 -13.44 -8.26 10.66
N PHE A 295 -13.75 -7.32 9.77
CA PHE A 295 -14.26 -7.62 8.44
C PHE A 295 -13.19 -8.25 7.54
N PHE A 296 -12.08 -7.55 7.31
CA PHE A 296 -11.02 -8.01 6.40
C PHE A 296 -10.22 -9.16 7.01
N GLY A 297 -10.11 -9.22 8.34
CA GLY A 297 -9.47 -10.34 9.04
C GLY A 297 -10.17 -11.67 8.84
N VAL A 298 -11.51 -11.70 8.68
CA VAL A 298 -12.24 -12.94 8.35
C VAL A 298 -11.84 -13.45 6.97
N PHE A 299 -11.83 -12.58 5.95
CA PHE A 299 -11.40 -12.96 4.60
C PHE A 299 -9.94 -13.38 4.59
N ARG A 300 -9.08 -12.68 5.33
CA ARG A 300 -7.67 -13.05 5.47
C ARG A 300 -7.49 -14.40 6.15
N GLY A 301 -8.26 -14.68 7.20
CA GLY A 301 -8.25 -15.97 7.88
C GLY A 301 -8.66 -17.12 6.95
N LEU A 302 -9.74 -16.93 6.17
CA LEU A 302 -10.16 -17.90 5.15
C LEU A 302 -9.08 -18.12 4.09
N GLU A 303 -8.46 -17.05 3.62
CA GLU A 303 -7.37 -17.09 2.65
C GLU A 303 -6.14 -17.84 3.20
N ILE A 304 -5.77 -17.65 4.47
CA ILE A 304 -4.67 -18.39 5.10
C ILE A 304 -4.99 -19.88 5.23
N VAL A 305 -6.22 -20.24 5.61
CA VAL A 305 -6.60 -21.63 5.88
C VAL A 305 -6.79 -22.43 4.60
N PHE A 306 -7.46 -21.86 3.59
CA PHE A 306 -7.84 -22.59 2.38
C PHE A 306 -7.09 -22.12 1.12
N GLY A 307 -6.33 -21.04 1.19
CA GLY A 307 -5.81 -20.35 0.01
C GLY A 307 -6.89 -19.52 -0.71
N PRO A 308 -6.49 -18.54 -1.53
CA PRO A 308 -7.44 -17.67 -2.22
C PRO A 308 -8.29 -18.40 -3.28
N LEU A 309 -7.83 -19.56 -3.77
CA LEU A 309 -8.52 -20.37 -4.77
C LEU A 309 -9.66 -21.22 -4.17
N LEU A 310 -9.45 -21.84 -3.00
CA LEU A 310 -10.42 -22.82 -2.44
C LEU A 310 -11.31 -22.23 -1.34
N ALA A 311 -10.96 -21.08 -0.76
CA ALA A 311 -11.77 -20.47 0.29
C ALA A 311 -13.23 -20.20 -0.12
N PRO A 312 -13.55 -19.64 -1.31
CA PRO A 312 -14.95 -19.42 -1.70
C PRO A 312 -15.77 -20.72 -1.79
N THR A 313 -15.19 -21.80 -2.32
CA THR A 313 -15.88 -23.09 -2.42
C THR A 313 -16.03 -23.75 -1.05
N ALA A 314 -15.04 -23.62 -0.16
CA ALA A 314 -15.13 -24.09 1.23
C ALA A 314 -16.27 -23.40 2.00
N VAL A 315 -16.40 -22.07 1.85
CA VAL A 315 -17.50 -21.30 2.47
C VAL A 315 -18.86 -21.74 1.94
N LEU A 316 -18.99 -21.93 0.63
CA LEU A 316 -20.23 -22.41 0.02
C LEU A 316 -20.60 -23.83 0.50
N ALA A 317 -19.62 -24.73 0.56
CA ALA A 317 -19.81 -26.10 1.06
C ALA A 317 -20.29 -26.09 2.53
N ALA A 318 -19.66 -25.30 3.39
CA ALA A 318 -20.06 -25.14 4.79
C ALA A 318 -21.50 -24.60 4.92
N ALA A 319 -21.88 -23.62 4.09
CA ALA A 319 -23.23 -23.07 4.09
C ALA A 319 -24.29 -24.11 3.65
N VAL A 320 -23.99 -24.92 2.63
CA VAL A 320 -24.88 -26.00 2.16
C VAL A 320 -25.02 -27.09 3.20
N LEU A 321 -23.90 -27.57 3.77
CA LEU A 321 -23.90 -28.60 4.82
C LEU A 321 -24.64 -28.12 6.08
N GLY A 322 -24.41 -26.87 6.50
CA GLY A 322 -25.13 -26.26 7.60
C GLY A 322 -26.64 -26.28 7.37
N ARG A 323 -27.09 -25.84 6.19
CA ARG A 323 -28.52 -25.89 5.83
C ARG A 323 -29.11 -27.30 5.86
N SER A 324 -28.36 -28.30 5.37
CA SER A 324 -28.80 -29.71 5.40
C SER A 324 -28.92 -30.25 6.83
N LEU A 325 -27.96 -29.94 7.70
CA LEU A 325 -28.00 -30.34 9.12
C LEU A 325 -29.14 -29.66 9.89
N PHE A 326 -29.43 -28.38 9.60
CA PHE A 326 -30.56 -27.67 10.19
C PHE A 326 -31.92 -28.21 9.71
N LYS A 327 -32.02 -28.63 8.44
CA LYS A 327 -33.23 -29.28 7.92
C LYS A 327 -33.46 -30.67 8.50
N SER A 328 -32.40 -31.45 8.74
CA SER A 328 -32.52 -32.80 9.32
C SER A 328 -32.93 -32.81 10.81
N LYS A 329 -32.87 -31.67 11.50
CA LYS A 329 -33.26 -31.54 12.91
C LYS A 329 -34.69 -31.01 13.12
N LYS A 330 -35.43 -30.71 12.05
CA LYS A 330 -36.85 -30.35 12.07
C LYS A 330 -37.68 -31.50 11.51
#